data_AF-A0A8S1K3G0-F1
#
_entry.id   AF-A0A8S1K3G0-F1
#
_cell.length_a   1.000
_cell.length_b   1.000
_cell.length_c   1.000
_cell.angle_alpha   90.00
_cell.angle_beta   90.00
_cell.angle_gamma   90.00
#
_symmetry.space_group_name_H-M   'P 1'
#
loop_
_entity.id
_entity.type
_entity.pdbx_description
1 polymer ?
#
loop_
_entity_poly.entity_id
_entity_poly.type
_entity_poly.pdbx_seq_one_letter_code
_entity_poly.pdbx_strand_id
1 'polypeptide(L)'
;MYIQYQFEKQRNLDLSFVNNTISKSLEQLYGIIGMAKFQYQIVEIIGNKAKIEIEQDLLQEFWTAIILCSEYGNVKYKCVLIQ
;
A
#
# COMPACT_ATOMS: atom_id res chain seq x y z
N MET A 1 6.13 -3.59 -11.75
CA MET A 1 6.45 -4.61 -10.71
C MET A 1 5.27 -4.70 -9.75
N TYR A 2 5.08 -5.82 -9.04
CA TYR A 2 3.94 -5.98 -8.15
C TYR A 2 4.34 -6.08 -6.67
N ILE A 3 3.50 -5.51 -5.81
CA ILE A 3 3.50 -5.75 -4.37
C ILE A 3 2.12 -6.23 -3.97
N GLN A 4 2.05 -6.99 -2.88
CA GLN A 4 0.79 -7.42 -2.32
C GLN A 4 0.63 -6.93 -0.89
N TYR A 5 -0.44 -6.19 -0.65
CA TYR A 5 -0.94 -5.93 0.68
C TYR A 5 -1.77 -7.12 1.17
N GLN A 6 -1.59 -7.48 2.43
CA GLN A 6 -2.44 -8.41 3.13
C GLN A 6 -2.90 -7.78 4.45
N PHE A 7 -4.19 -7.48 4.55
CA PHE A 7 -4.78 -6.86 5.72
C PHE A 7 -5.19 -7.92 6.75
N GLU A 8 -4.91 -7.66 8.03
CA GLU A 8 -5.31 -8.54 9.11
C GLU A 8 -6.74 -8.27 9.52
N LYS A 9 -7.53 -9.33 9.71
CA LYS A 9 -8.92 -9.29 10.23
C LYS A 9 -9.93 -8.50 9.38
N GLN A 10 -9.52 -7.79 8.34
CA GLN A 10 -10.39 -7.10 7.39
C GLN A 10 -10.72 -8.01 6.21
N ARG A 11 -11.97 -8.47 6.10
CA ARG A 11 -12.38 -9.44 5.05
C ARG A 11 -12.91 -8.79 3.77
N ASN A 12 -13.43 -7.57 3.88
CA ASN A 12 -13.96 -6.81 2.75
C ASN A 12 -13.15 -5.53 2.62
N LEU A 13 -12.19 -5.55 1.71
CA LEU A 13 -11.45 -4.36 1.30
C LEU A 13 -12.16 -3.74 0.11
N ASP A 14 -12.38 -2.43 0.18
CA ASP A 14 -12.77 -1.66 -0.99
C ASP A 14 -11.57 -0.87 -1.52
N LEU A 15 -11.69 -0.40 -2.77
CA LEU A 15 -10.64 0.35 -3.45
C LEU A 15 -10.25 1.63 -2.70
N SER A 16 -11.23 2.32 -2.11
CA SER A 16 -11.02 3.57 -1.38
C SER A 16 -10.18 3.34 -0.12
N PHE A 17 -10.49 2.29 0.62
CA PHE A 17 -9.78 1.90 1.84
C PHE A 17 -8.32 1.55 1.54
N VAL A 18 -8.06 0.76 0.50
CA VAL A 18 -6.69 0.41 0.10
C VAL A 18 -5.93 1.66 -0.35
N ASN A 19 -6.52 2.51 -1.19
CA ASN A 19 -5.91 3.78 -1.63
C ASN A 19 -5.61 4.72 -0.46
N ASN A 20 -6.54 4.87 0.49
CA ASN A 20 -6.35 5.71 1.67
C ASN A 20 -5.22 5.17 2.54
N THR A 21 -5.14 3.84 2.70
CA THR A 21 -4.06 3.20 3.45
C THR A 21 -2.70 3.52 2.81
N ILE A 22 -2.55 3.26 1.51
CA ILE A 22 -1.31 3.55 0.76
C ILE A 22 -0.96 5.04 0.86
N SER A 23 -1.92 5.91 0.57
CA SER A 23 -1.70 7.36 0.54
C SER A 23 -1.23 7.86 1.90
N LYS A 24 -1.81 7.35 2.99
CA LYS A 24 -1.43 7.70 4.36
C LYS A 24 -0.03 7.18 4.72
N SER A 25 0.32 5.96 4.30
CA SER A 25 1.67 5.44 4.50
C SER A 25 2.73 6.31 3.80
N LEU A 26 2.46 6.67 2.55
CA LEU A 26 3.36 7.53 1.76
C LEU A 26 3.45 8.94 2.33
N GLU A 27 2.31 9.55 2.69
CA GLU A 27 2.25 10.87 3.31
C GLU A 27 3.02 10.90 4.63
N GLN A 28 2.90 9.86 5.46
CA GLN A 28 3.56 9.79 6.75
C GLN A 28 5.09 9.75 6.64
N LEU A 29 5.62 9.01 5.66
CA LEU A 29 7.08 8.88 5.48
C LEU A 29 7.68 10.03 4.65
N TYR A 30 7.00 10.43 3.57
CA TYR A 30 7.55 11.34 2.57
C TYR A 30 6.91 12.73 2.56
N GLY A 31 5.85 12.94 3.34
CA GLY A 31 5.05 14.16 3.32
C GLY A 31 4.18 14.28 2.06
N ILE A 32 3.32 15.30 2.05
CA ILE A 32 2.40 15.59 0.94
C ILE A 32 3.14 15.84 -0.39
N ILE A 33 4.29 16.52 -0.33
CA ILE A 33 5.09 16.79 -1.53
C ILE A 33 5.78 15.51 -2.01
N GLY A 34 6.42 14.78 -1.10
CA GLY A 34 7.17 13.58 -1.45
C GLY A 34 6.28 12.44 -1.92
N MET A 35 5.03 12.34 -1.44
CA MET A 35 4.12 11.29 -1.91
C MET A 35 3.69 11.47 -3.38
N ALA A 36 3.75 12.70 -3.92
CA ALA A 36 3.28 13.00 -5.27
C ALA A 36 4.11 12.32 -6.38
N LYS A 37 5.34 11.87 -6.07
CA LYS A 37 6.19 11.15 -7.04
C LYS A 37 5.75 9.70 -7.25
N PHE A 38 4.96 9.13 -6.34
CA PHE A 38 4.58 7.72 -6.42
C PHE A 38 3.35 7.53 -7.30
N GLN A 39 3.55 7.01 -8.51
CA GLN A 39 2.48 6.54 -9.36
C GLN A 39 2.28 5.03 -9.15
N TYR A 40 1.07 4.64 -8.76
CA TYR A 40 0.72 3.25 -8.52
C TYR A 40 -0.70 2.94 -9.00
N GLN A 41 -0.97 1.67 -9.27
CA GLN A 41 -2.30 1.20 -9.65
C GLN A 41 -2.68 -0.03 -8.84
N ILE A 42 -3.86 -0.01 -8.23
CA ILE A 42 -4.44 -1.22 -7.62
C ILE A 42 -5.00 -2.08 -8.76
N VAL A 43 -4.37 -3.23 -8.99
CA VAL A 43 -4.70 -4.13 -10.10
C VAL A 43 -5.83 -5.07 -9.71
N GLU A 44 -5.83 -5.53 -8.47
CA GLU A 44 -6.75 -6.57 -8.02
C GLU A 44 -6.97 -6.49 -6.50
N ILE A 45 -8.20 -6.75 -6.06
CA ILE A 45 -8.54 -6.92 -4.65
C ILE A 45 -9.29 -8.25 -4.50
N ILE A 46 -8.73 -9.19 -3.74
CA ILE A 46 -9.38 -10.49 -3.44
C ILE A 46 -9.39 -10.69 -1.93
N GLY A 47 -10.58 -10.66 -1.34
CA GLY A 47 -10.77 -10.84 0.10
C GLY A 47 -10.01 -9.79 0.90
N ASN A 48 -8.97 -10.22 1.62
CA ASN A 48 -8.11 -9.37 2.43
C ASN A 48 -6.77 -9.01 1.76
N LYS A 49 -6.62 -9.26 0.47
CA LYS A 49 -5.39 -8.98 -0.29
C LYS A 49 -5.65 -7.95 -1.37
N ALA A 50 -4.67 -7.07 -1.59
CA ALA A 50 -4.67 -6.15 -2.71
C ALA A 50 -3.33 -6.24 -3.45
N LYS A 51 -3.39 -6.41 -4.78
CA LYS A 51 -2.23 -6.40 -5.67
C LYS A 51 -2.06 -5.00 -6.24
N ILE A 52 -0.87 -4.44 -6.08
CA ILE A 52 -0.55 -3.07 -6.51
C ILE A 52 0.61 -3.14 -7.48
N GLU A 53 0.46 -2.43 -8.59
CA GLU A 53 1.49 -2.19 -9.56
C GLU A 53 2.18 -0.85 -9.29
N ILE A 54 3.50 -0.85 -9.39
CA ILE A 54 4.33 0.35 -9.25
C ILE A 54 5.54 0.29 -10.20
N GLU A 55 6.02 1.47 -10.55
CA GLU A 55 7.28 1.69 -11.24
C GLU A 55 8.45 1.08 -10.46
N GLN A 56 9.38 0.45 -11.17
CA GLN A 56 10.43 -0.39 -10.58
C GLN A 56 11.45 0.42 -9.77
N ASP A 57 11.75 1.63 -10.20
CA ASP A 57 12.66 2.58 -9.56
C ASP A 57 12.11 3.12 -8.23
N LEU A 58 10.78 3.25 -8.11
CA LEU A 58 10.10 3.71 -6.90
C LEU A 58 9.69 2.57 -5.94
N LEU A 59 9.82 1.32 -6.37
CA LEU A 59 9.37 0.14 -5.64
C LEU A 59 9.93 0.07 -4.21
N GLN A 60 11.23 0.27 -4.05
CA GLN A 60 11.89 0.12 -2.74
C GLN A 60 11.45 1.20 -1.76
N GLU A 61 11.33 2.45 -2.24
CA GLU A 61 10.84 3.57 -1.46
C GLU A 61 9.38 3.37 -1.05
N PHE A 62 8.53 3.00 -2.01
CA PHE A 62 7.14 2.72 -1.74
C PHE A 62 6.99 1.59 -0.72
N TRP A 63 7.65 0.46 -0.94
CA TRP A 63 7.60 -0.69 -0.04
C TRP A 63 8.08 -0.33 1.38
N THR A 64 9.07 0.55 1.50
CA THR A 64 9.57 1.04 2.80
C THR A 64 8.48 1.83 3.54
N ALA A 65 7.79 2.76 2.88
CA ALA A 65 6.66 3.48 3.48
C ALA A 65 5.58 2.52 4.00
N ILE A 66 5.31 1.46 3.25
CA ILE A 66 4.26 0.51 3.60
C ILE A 66 4.66 -0.35 4.80
N ILE A 67 5.91 -0.83 4.87
CA ILE A 67 6.36 -1.65 6.00
C ILE A 67 6.38 -0.85 7.30
N LEU A 68 6.82 0.42 7.23
CA LEU A 68 6.91 1.28 8.41
C LEU A 68 5.54 1.68 8.94
N CYS A 69 4.54 1.79 8.08
CA CYS A 69 3.15 1.96 8.49
C CYS A 69 2.48 0.59 8.64
N SER A 70 2.49 0.01 9.84
CA SER A 70 1.88 -1.31 10.09
C SER A 70 0.38 -1.28 10.38
N GLU A 71 -0.23 -0.09 10.44
CA GLU A 71 -1.65 0.10 10.75
C GLU A 71 -2.25 1.36 10.12
N TYR A 72 -3.56 1.32 9.88
CA TYR A 72 -4.37 2.46 9.45
C TYR A 72 -5.70 2.42 10.21
N GLY A 73 -5.92 3.43 11.07
CA GLY A 73 -6.98 3.38 12.07
C GLY A 73 -6.77 2.20 13.02
N ASN A 74 -7.77 1.33 13.15
CA ASN A 74 -7.69 0.11 13.97
C ASN A 74 -7.34 -1.16 13.16
N VAL A 75 -6.98 -1.01 11.87
CA VAL A 75 -6.70 -2.13 10.98
C VAL A 75 -5.19 -2.29 10.82
N LYS A 76 -4.68 -3.46 11.20
CA LYS A 76 -3.29 -3.85 10.95
C LYS A 76 -3.15 -4.47 9.58
N TYR A 77 -2.03 -4.25 8.92
CA TYR A 77 -1.73 -4.88 7.65
C TYR A 77 -0.24 -5.17 7.52
N LYS A 78 0.07 -6.10 6.62
CA LYS A 78 1.43 -6.44 6.23
C LYS A 78 1.56 -6.37 4.72
N CYS A 79 2.75 -6.04 4.25
CA CYS A 79 3.06 -6.00 2.83
C CYS A 79 4.11 -7.07 2.51
N VAL A 80 3.94 -7.75 1.38
CA VAL A 80 4.88 -8.74 0.86
C VAL A 80 5.17 -8.42 -0.59
N LEU A 81 6.44 -8.44 -0.98
CA LEU A 81 6.85 -8.31 -2.38
C LEU A 81 6.48 -9.59 -3.15
N ILE A 82 5.91 -9.47 -4.35
CA ILE A 82 5.57 -10.62 -5.20
C ILE A 82 6.14 -10.39 -6.60
N GLN A 83 6.93 -11.35 -7.08
CA GLN A 83 7.52 -11.35 -8.43
C GLN A 83 6.55 -11.91 -9.46
#